data_AF-A0A6P4J9S1-F1
#
_entry.id   AF-A0A6P4J9S1-F1
#
_cell.length_a   1.000
_cell.length_b   1.000
_cell.length_c   1.000
_cell.angle_alpha   90.00
_cell.angle_beta   90.00
_cell.angle_gamma   90.00
#
_symmetry.space_group_name_H-M   'P 1'
#
loop_
_entity.id
_entity.type
_entity.pdbx_description
1 polymer ?
#
loop_
_entity_poly.entity_id
_entity_poly.type
_entity_poly.pdbx_seq_one_letter_code
_entity_poly.pdbx_strand_id
1 'polypeptide(L)'
;MSKIRLLKEEIEKFHQRSLPRYDGLSPEDLYVMYKKLQMELELIQVQEDYIKEEQRNLKKEFLHAQEEVKRIKAVPLVIGQFLEAVDENNGIVASTTGSNYYVRVLSTIDREQLKPSTSVALHKQSNCLVDLVPPEADSTISMLTPDERPAVTYADIGGLDLQKQEIREAVELPLTHAQLYKQIGIDPPRGVLLFGPPGCGKTMLAKAVAHHTTASFIRVVGSEFVQKYLGEGPRMVRDLFRLAKENSPSVIFIDEIDAIATKRFDAQTGADREVQRILLELLNQMDGFDETTNIKVIMATNRADTLDPALLRPGRMDRKIEFPLPDRRQKRLVFSTITSKMNLGEDVDLEDLIARPDNISNADINAICQEAGMHAVRENRYVVNFKDFEKGYKTSVRKDETQHEFYN
;
A
#
# COMPACT_ATOMS: atom_id res chain seq x y z
N MET A 1 -15.24 -6.24 49.23
CA MET A 1 -16.66 -6.44 49.59
C MET A 1 -17.07 -5.78 50.91
N SER A 2 -16.26 -5.78 51.98
CA SER A 2 -16.65 -5.18 53.27
C SER A 2 -16.73 -3.65 53.28
N LYS A 3 -15.78 -2.95 52.64
CA LYS A 3 -15.64 -1.49 52.73
C LYS A 3 -16.70 -0.68 51.94
N ILE A 4 -17.11 -1.16 50.76
CA ILE A 4 -18.17 -0.54 49.94
C ILE A 4 -19.53 -0.66 50.63
N ARG A 5 -19.80 -1.80 51.30
CA ARG A 5 -21.03 -1.98 52.08
C ARG A 5 -21.09 -1.05 53.29
N LEU A 6 -19.97 -0.85 53.98
CA LEU A 6 -19.86 0.09 55.10
C LEU A 6 -20.08 1.55 54.66
N LEU A 7 -19.47 1.97 53.56
CA LEU A 7 -19.67 3.33 53.00
C LEU A 7 -21.12 3.54 52.53
N LYS A 8 -21.75 2.51 51.96
CA LYS A 8 -23.17 2.56 51.56
C LYS A 8 -24.11 2.67 52.77
N GLU A 9 -23.84 1.92 53.84
CA GLU A 9 -24.56 2.04 55.11
C GLU A 9 -24.32 3.39 55.80
N GLU A 10 -23.12 3.98 55.68
CA GLU A 10 -22.83 5.34 56.18
C GLU A 10 -23.61 6.40 55.42
N ILE A 11 -23.70 6.29 54.08
CA ILE A 11 -24.52 7.20 53.25
C ILE A 11 -26.01 7.06 53.63
N GLU A 12 -26.51 5.84 53.82
CA GLU A 12 -27.90 5.61 54.28
C GLU A 12 -28.15 6.17 55.68
N LYS A 13 -27.20 6.04 56.62
CA LYS A 13 -27.29 6.62 57.96
C LYS A 13 -27.28 8.14 57.93
N PHE A 14 -26.49 8.76 57.03
CA PHE A 14 -26.51 10.21 56.82
C PHE A 14 -27.83 10.68 56.19
N HIS A 15 -28.45 9.89 55.31
CA HIS A 15 -29.79 10.17 54.77
C HIS A 15 -30.90 10.01 55.81
N GLN A 16 -30.76 9.04 56.74
CA GLN A 16 -31.71 8.82 57.84
C GLN A 16 -31.55 9.82 59.00
N ARG A 17 -30.40 10.49 59.12
CA ARG A 17 -30.24 11.69 59.96
C ARG A 17 -31.05 12.83 59.34
N SER A 18 -32.35 12.80 59.56
CA SER A 18 -33.26 13.88 59.20
C SER A 18 -32.77 15.19 59.82
N LEU A 19 -32.65 16.23 58.97
CA LEU A 19 -32.48 17.61 59.43
C LEU A 19 -33.58 17.92 60.45
N PRO A 20 -33.27 18.43 61.65
CA PRO A 20 -34.29 19.04 62.47
C PRO A 20 -34.89 20.20 61.65
N ARG A 21 -36.19 20.12 61.34
CA ARG A 21 -36.92 21.24 60.74
C ARG A 21 -36.98 22.36 61.77
N TYR A 22 -36.03 23.28 61.71
CA TYR A 22 -36.11 24.54 62.43
C TYR A 22 -36.95 25.50 61.57
N ASP A 23 -38.27 25.34 61.68
CA ASP A 23 -39.23 26.28 61.11
C ASP A 23 -39.16 27.58 61.93
N GLY A 24 -38.46 28.57 61.34
CA GLY A 24 -38.50 29.98 61.74
C GLY A 24 -37.30 30.44 62.57
N LEU A 25 -36.31 31.08 61.93
CA LEU A 25 -35.44 32.11 62.52
C LEU A 25 -34.58 32.82 61.44
N SER A 26 -34.18 34.04 61.78
CA SER A 26 -33.73 35.14 60.90
C SER A 26 -32.30 34.99 60.31
N PRO A 27 -31.86 35.89 59.39
CA PRO A 27 -30.63 35.76 58.58
C PRO A 27 -29.26 35.73 59.30
N GLU A 28 -29.20 35.74 60.64
CA GLU A 28 -27.96 36.02 61.40
C GLU A 28 -27.28 34.82 62.08
N ASP A 29 -27.83 33.61 62.03
CA ASP A 29 -27.17 32.44 62.63
C ASP A 29 -26.12 31.83 61.69
N LEU A 30 -25.04 32.58 61.46
CA LEU A 30 -23.84 32.17 60.71
C LEU A 30 -23.30 30.81 61.20
N TYR A 31 -23.47 30.51 62.49
CA TYR A 31 -23.12 29.24 63.11
C TYR A 31 -23.97 28.06 62.64
N VAL A 32 -25.28 28.25 62.43
CA VAL A 32 -26.18 27.21 61.93
C VAL A 32 -25.88 26.92 60.46
N MET A 33 -25.61 27.97 59.67
CA MET A 33 -25.21 27.82 58.27
C MET A 33 -23.84 27.14 58.14
N TYR A 34 -22.86 27.50 58.98
CA TYR A 34 -21.56 26.82 59.07
C TYR A 34 -21.71 25.33 59.37
N LYS A 35 -22.52 24.98 60.38
CA LYS A 35 -22.75 23.59 60.78
C LYS A 35 -23.46 22.78 59.68
N LYS A 36 -24.38 23.40 58.93
CA LYS A 36 -25.04 22.77 57.77
C LYS A 36 -24.04 22.51 56.64
N LEU A 37 -23.23 23.51 56.26
CA LEU A 37 -22.18 23.34 55.26
C LEU A 37 -21.16 22.28 55.67
N GLN A 38 -20.79 22.23 56.95
CA GLN A 38 -19.86 21.22 57.46
C GLN A 38 -20.43 19.80 57.30
N MET A 39 -21.72 19.61 57.59
CA MET A 39 -22.40 18.32 57.42
C MET A 39 -22.56 17.93 55.94
N GLU A 40 -22.82 18.91 55.06
CA GLU A 40 -22.83 18.70 53.60
C GLU A 40 -21.43 18.33 53.08
N LEU A 41 -20.37 18.95 53.61
CA LEU A 41 -18.99 18.66 53.23
C LEU A 41 -18.59 17.24 53.66
N GLU A 42 -18.94 16.83 54.88
CA GLU A 42 -18.75 15.44 55.35
C GLU A 42 -19.51 14.43 54.47
N LEU A 43 -20.76 14.73 54.08
CA LEU A 43 -21.53 13.87 53.19
C LEU A 43 -20.87 13.72 51.81
N ILE A 44 -20.42 14.84 51.23
CA ILE A 44 -19.75 14.85 49.92
C ILE A 44 -18.45 14.05 49.97
N GLN A 45 -17.67 14.17 51.06
CA GLN A 45 -16.45 13.38 51.24
C GLN A 45 -16.72 11.88 51.28
N VAL A 46 -17.74 11.45 52.03
CA VAL A 46 -18.13 10.03 52.09
C VAL A 46 -18.62 9.52 50.72
N GLN A 47 -19.37 10.35 49.98
CA GLN A 47 -19.79 10.02 48.61
C GLN A 47 -18.60 9.93 47.64
N GLU A 48 -17.64 10.85 47.75
CA GLU A 48 -16.42 10.84 46.93
C GLU A 48 -15.60 9.56 47.19
N ASP A 49 -15.45 9.17 48.45
CA ASP A 49 -14.75 7.94 48.84
C ASP A 49 -15.49 6.68 48.38
N TYR A 50 -16.82 6.66 48.43
CA TYR A 50 -17.64 5.59 47.86
C TYR A 50 -17.41 5.46 46.35
N ILE A 51 -17.51 6.56 45.60
CA ILE A 51 -17.30 6.56 44.14
C ILE A 51 -15.87 6.12 43.81
N LYS A 52 -14.86 6.58 44.56
CA LYS A 52 -13.46 6.17 44.35
C LYS A 52 -13.25 4.67 44.57
N GLU A 53 -13.82 4.09 45.63
CA GLU A 53 -13.73 2.64 45.87
C GLU A 53 -14.53 1.83 44.84
N GLU A 54 -15.71 2.31 44.43
CA GLU A 54 -16.51 1.67 43.37
C GLU A 54 -15.77 1.69 42.03
N GLN A 55 -15.19 2.82 41.64
CA GLN A 55 -14.33 2.93 40.46
C GLN A 55 -13.12 1.98 40.54
N ARG A 56 -12.49 1.85 41.71
CA ARG A 56 -11.37 0.93 41.91
C ARG A 56 -11.82 -0.52 41.77
N ASN A 57 -13.01 -0.88 42.25
CA ASN A 57 -13.54 -2.22 42.11
C ASN A 57 -13.89 -2.54 40.66
N LEU A 58 -14.60 -1.63 39.99
CA LEU A 58 -14.93 -1.75 38.55
C LEU A 58 -13.66 -1.88 37.70
N LYS A 59 -12.60 -1.13 37.98
CA LYS A 59 -11.31 -1.27 37.29
C LYS A 59 -10.68 -2.66 37.49
N LYS A 60 -10.80 -3.24 38.70
CA LYS A 60 -10.30 -4.60 38.96
C LYS A 60 -11.11 -5.66 38.22
N GLU A 61 -12.44 -5.54 38.25
CA GLU A 61 -13.34 -6.44 37.52
C GLU A 61 -13.11 -6.36 36.00
N PHE A 62 -12.89 -5.15 35.47
CA PHE A 62 -12.54 -4.93 34.07
C PHE A 62 -11.21 -5.59 33.70
N LEU A 63 -10.18 -5.44 34.54
CA LEU A 63 -8.87 -6.06 34.29
C LEU A 63 -8.98 -7.60 34.31
N HIS A 64 -9.73 -8.15 35.27
CA HIS A 64 -9.97 -9.58 35.35
C HIS A 64 -10.70 -10.10 34.10
N ALA A 65 -11.76 -9.42 33.66
CA ALA A 65 -12.48 -9.76 32.43
C ALA A 65 -11.58 -9.66 31.18
N GLN A 66 -10.70 -8.66 31.11
CA GLN A 66 -9.75 -8.51 30.01
C GLN A 66 -8.73 -9.66 29.97
N GLU A 67 -8.24 -10.12 31.12
CA GLU A 67 -7.36 -11.28 31.22
C GLU A 67 -8.05 -12.59 30.82
N GLU A 68 -9.33 -12.75 31.13
CA GLU A 68 -10.12 -13.90 30.67
C GLU A 68 -10.27 -13.90 29.15
N VAL A 69 -10.62 -12.76 28.54
CA VAL A 69 -10.70 -12.63 27.08
C VAL A 69 -9.34 -12.93 26.43
N LYS A 70 -8.25 -12.43 27.00
CA LYS A 70 -6.90 -12.69 26.49
C LYS A 70 -6.54 -14.17 26.56
N ARG A 71 -6.95 -14.89 27.62
CA ARG A 71 -6.77 -16.34 27.73
C ARG A 71 -7.55 -17.09 26.64
N ILE A 72 -8.78 -16.68 26.34
CA ILE A 72 -9.58 -17.26 25.25
C ILE A 72 -8.89 -17.03 23.89
N LYS A 73 -8.30 -15.84 23.67
CA LYS A 73 -7.56 -15.51 22.44
C LYS A 73 -6.23 -16.25 22.28
N ALA A 74 -5.62 -16.76 23.37
CA ALA A 74 -4.31 -17.40 23.33
C ALA A 74 -4.33 -18.91 23.00
N VAL A 75 -5.51 -19.55 23.04
CA VAL A 75 -5.69 -20.96 22.65
C VAL A 75 -5.50 -21.09 21.14
N PRO A 76 -4.95 -22.20 20.59
CA PRO A 76 -4.83 -22.38 19.15
C PRO A 76 -6.15 -22.11 18.42
N LEU A 77 -6.14 -21.08 17.58
CA LEU A 77 -7.25 -20.63 16.76
C LEU A 77 -7.18 -21.32 15.40
N VAL A 78 -8.35 -21.69 14.87
CA VAL A 78 -8.53 -22.19 13.51
C VAL A 78 -9.03 -21.02 12.67
N ILE A 79 -8.44 -20.82 11.49
CA ILE A 79 -8.86 -19.75 10.59
C ILE A 79 -10.07 -20.25 9.77
N GLY A 80 -11.08 -19.39 9.61
CA GLY A 80 -12.23 -19.62 8.74
C GLY A 80 -12.63 -18.35 7.99
N GLN A 81 -13.52 -18.48 7.02
CA GLN A 81 -14.13 -17.36 6.30
C GLN A 81 -15.58 -17.19 6.75
N PHE A 82 -15.92 -15.99 7.20
CA PHE A 82 -17.29 -15.64 7.54
C PHE A 82 -18.15 -15.60 6.26
N LEU A 83 -19.23 -16.36 6.22
CA LEU A 83 -20.13 -16.38 5.06
C LEU A 83 -21.28 -15.39 5.26
N GLU A 84 -22.11 -15.64 6.27
CA GLU A 84 -23.35 -14.90 6.48
C GLU A 84 -23.72 -14.89 7.97
N ALA A 85 -24.33 -13.78 8.41
CA ALA A 85 -24.95 -13.68 9.74
C ALA A 85 -26.38 -14.25 9.66
N VAL A 86 -26.70 -15.23 10.50
CA VAL A 86 -28.04 -15.82 10.54
C VAL A 86 -28.90 -15.07 11.55
N ASP A 87 -28.35 -14.84 12.74
CA ASP A 87 -29.01 -14.16 13.86
C ASP A 87 -28.10 -13.09 14.47
N GLU A 88 -28.61 -12.37 15.46
CA GLU A 88 -27.81 -11.45 16.27
C GLU A 88 -26.57 -12.11 16.91
N ASN A 89 -26.68 -13.36 17.36
CA ASN A 89 -25.59 -14.03 18.10
C ASN A 89 -24.90 -15.14 17.30
N ASN A 90 -25.38 -15.45 16.09
CA ASN A 90 -24.96 -16.64 15.37
C ASN A 90 -24.64 -16.30 13.90
N GLY A 91 -23.58 -16.89 13.38
CA GLY A 91 -23.18 -16.76 11.99
C GLY A 91 -22.70 -18.10 11.42
N ILE A 92 -22.62 -18.17 10.10
CA ILE A 92 -22.07 -19.31 9.39
C ILE A 92 -20.63 -18.97 9.00
N VAL A 93 -19.70 -19.86 9.35
CA VAL A 93 -18.29 -19.74 8.97
C VAL A 93 -17.86 -20.99 8.21
N ALA A 94 -17.21 -20.80 7.08
CA ALA A 94 -16.53 -21.87 6.36
C ALA A 94 -15.12 -22.05 6.94
N SER A 95 -14.82 -23.24 7.45
CA SER A 95 -13.45 -23.59 7.81
C SER A 95 -12.60 -23.80 6.57
N THR A 96 -11.28 -23.65 6.68
CA THR A 96 -10.31 -23.99 5.62
C THR A 96 -10.44 -25.44 5.14
N THR A 97 -11.03 -26.32 5.95
CA THR A 97 -11.32 -27.72 5.61
C THR A 97 -12.55 -27.92 4.72
N GLY A 98 -13.23 -26.84 4.31
CA GLY A 98 -14.42 -26.90 3.45
C GLY A 98 -15.71 -27.27 4.17
N SER A 99 -15.68 -27.40 5.49
CA SER A 99 -16.86 -27.61 6.33
C SER A 99 -17.44 -26.28 6.81
N ASN A 100 -18.76 -26.13 6.71
CA ASN A 100 -19.48 -24.99 7.23
C ASN A 100 -19.89 -25.25 8.68
N TYR A 101 -19.53 -24.35 9.58
CA TYR A 101 -19.89 -24.39 10.99
C TYR A 101 -20.90 -23.30 11.29
N TYR A 102 -21.91 -23.69 12.07
CA TYR A 102 -22.78 -22.74 12.75
C TYR A 102 -22.09 -22.28 14.03
N VAL A 103 -21.70 -21.02 14.08
CA VAL A 103 -20.83 -20.50 15.13
C VAL A 103 -21.50 -19.39 15.91
N ARG A 104 -21.23 -19.34 17.21
CA ARG A 104 -21.64 -18.22 18.06
C ARG A 104 -20.60 -17.10 17.96
N VAL A 105 -21.07 -15.89 17.71
CA VAL A 105 -20.23 -14.68 17.68
C VAL A 105 -20.06 -14.16 19.10
N LEU A 106 -18.81 -13.95 19.55
CA LEU A 106 -18.55 -13.30 20.83
C LEU A 106 -18.94 -11.82 20.76
N SER A 107 -19.52 -11.30 21.85
CA SER A 107 -19.92 -9.90 21.99
C SER A 107 -18.74 -8.91 22.01
N THR A 108 -17.51 -9.41 22.06
CA THR A 108 -16.28 -8.61 21.99
C THR A 108 -15.99 -8.07 20.60
N ILE A 109 -16.67 -8.56 19.55
CA ILE A 109 -16.40 -8.22 18.16
C ILE A 109 -17.50 -7.30 17.63
N ASP A 110 -17.09 -6.23 16.97
CA ASP A 110 -18.00 -5.29 16.33
C ASP A 110 -18.64 -5.92 15.09
N ARG A 111 -19.98 -6.03 15.12
CA ARG A 111 -20.75 -6.66 14.05
C ARG A 111 -20.67 -5.93 12.71
N GLU A 112 -20.44 -4.62 12.74
CA GLU A 112 -20.30 -3.81 11.51
C GLU A 112 -19.04 -4.19 10.70
N GLN A 113 -18.03 -4.76 11.36
CA GLN A 113 -16.80 -5.22 10.72
C GLN A 113 -16.94 -6.62 10.11
N LEU A 114 -17.98 -7.38 10.50
CA LEU A 114 -18.27 -8.71 9.95
C LEU A 114 -18.93 -8.59 8.58
N LYS A 115 -18.11 -8.38 7.56
CA LYS A 115 -18.55 -8.47 6.16
C LYS A 115 -18.46 -9.92 5.67
N PRO A 116 -19.32 -10.33 4.72
CA PRO A 116 -19.15 -11.60 4.02
C PRO A 116 -17.74 -11.72 3.46
N SER A 117 -17.16 -12.93 3.55
CA SER A 117 -15.80 -13.29 3.17
C SER A 117 -14.67 -12.71 4.03
N THR A 118 -14.97 -12.14 5.21
CA THR A 118 -13.93 -11.72 6.16
C THR A 118 -13.26 -12.95 6.80
N SER A 119 -11.94 -12.93 6.93
CA SER A 119 -11.20 -13.95 7.66
C SER A 119 -11.44 -13.82 9.17
N VAL A 120 -11.85 -14.92 9.80
CA VAL A 120 -12.21 -14.94 11.22
C VAL A 120 -11.47 -16.06 11.93
N ALA A 121 -11.13 -15.82 13.19
CA ALA A 121 -10.51 -16.79 14.06
C ALA A 121 -11.60 -17.53 14.86
N LEU A 122 -11.62 -18.85 14.71
CA LEU A 122 -12.47 -19.76 15.43
C LEU A 122 -11.69 -20.45 16.55
N HIS A 123 -12.35 -20.66 17.69
CA HIS A 123 -11.80 -21.50 18.74
C HIS A 123 -11.87 -22.99 18.34
N LYS A 124 -10.76 -23.72 18.45
CA LYS A 124 -10.65 -25.12 17.97
C LYS A 124 -11.66 -26.11 18.56
N GLN A 125 -12.07 -25.94 19.82
CA GLN A 125 -12.95 -26.90 20.51
C GLN A 125 -14.43 -26.52 20.47
N SER A 126 -14.73 -25.22 20.53
CA SER A 126 -16.10 -24.72 20.67
C SER A 126 -16.64 -24.10 19.39
N ASN A 127 -15.79 -23.97 18.36
CA ASN A 127 -16.09 -23.28 17.10
C ASN A 127 -16.72 -21.91 17.31
N CYS A 128 -16.38 -21.21 18.39
CA CYS A 128 -16.85 -19.84 18.61
C CYS A 128 -15.97 -18.86 17.83
N LEU A 129 -16.57 -17.79 17.32
CA LEU A 129 -15.85 -16.71 16.64
C LEU A 129 -15.22 -15.81 17.71
N VAL A 130 -13.88 -15.83 17.77
CA VAL A 130 -13.09 -15.20 18.84
C VAL A 130 -12.53 -13.85 18.42
N ASP A 131 -12.02 -13.75 17.20
CA ASP A 131 -11.42 -12.53 16.68
C ASP A 131 -11.59 -12.43 15.16
N LEU A 132 -11.44 -11.22 14.64
CA LEU A 132 -11.26 -11.00 13.20
C LEU A 132 -9.77 -11.12 12.90
N VAL A 133 -9.43 -11.96 11.93
CA VAL A 133 -8.05 -12.01 11.45
C VAL A 133 -7.98 -11.00 10.32
N PRO A 134 -7.07 -10.01 10.36
CA PRO A 134 -6.86 -9.16 9.20
C PRO A 134 -6.62 -10.08 8.00
N PRO A 135 -7.37 -9.90 6.91
CA PRO A 135 -7.27 -10.79 5.76
C PRO A 135 -5.80 -10.85 5.38
N GLU A 136 -5.23 -12.06 5.36
CA GLU A 136 -3.86 -12.29 4.93
C GLU A 136 -3.70 -11.58 3.59
N ALA A 137 -3.00 -10.43 3.59
CA ALA A 137 -2.44 -9.92 2.37
C ALA A 137 -1.48 -11.01 1.94
N ASP A 138 -1.80 -11.71 0.86
CA ASP A 138 -0.96 -12.79 0.36
C ASP A 138 0.49 -12.33 0.35
N SER A 139 1.38 -13.15 0.90
CA SER A 139 2.83 -12.90 1.00
C SER A 139 3.51 -12.56 -0.34
N THR A 140 2.78 -12.66 -1.45
CA THR A 140 3.18 -12.27 -2.80
C THR A 140 3.08 -10.76 -3.04
N ILE A 141 2.19 -10.03 -2.35
CA ILE A 141 2.07 -8.58 -2.48
C ILE A 141 3.16 -7.94 -1.64
N SER A 142 4.32 -7.72 -2.26
CA SER A 142 5.45 -7.02 -1.65
C SER A 142 5.11 -5.54 -1.48
N MET A 143 4.51 -5.16 -0.35
CA MET A 143 4.52 -3.77 0.08
C MET A 143 5.97 -3.37 0.32
N LEU A 144 6.48 -2.45 -0.50
CA LEU A 144 7.77 -1.85 -0.24
C LEU A 144 7.60 -0.98 1.01
N THR A 145 8.11 -1.49 2.13
CA THR A 145 8.26 -0.69 3.35
C THR A 145 9.15 0.52 3.02
N PRO A 146 9.05 1.64 3.77
CA PRO A 146 9.87 2.82 3.50
C PRO A 146 11.39 2.54 3.47
N ASP A 147 11.85 1.43 4.08
CA ASP A 147 13.26 0.98 4.07
C ASP A 147 13.70 0.27 2.77
N GLU A 148 12.77 -0.24 1.95
CA GLU A 148 13.08 -0.91 0.67
C GLU A 148 12.93 0.03 -0.54
N ARG A 149 12.72 1.33 -0.31
CA ARG A 149 12.58 2.31 -1.38
C ARG A 149 13.84 2.32 -2.24
N PRO A 150 13.74 2.12 -3.56
CA PRO A 150 14.89 2.21 -4.45
C PRO A 150 15.46 3.63 -4.40
N ALA A 151 16.75 3.75 -4.07
CA ALA A 151 17.47 5.02 -3.98
C ALA A 151 17.80 5.66 -5.35
N VAL A 152 16.90 5.51 -6.33
CA VAL A 152 17.07 6.10 -7.67
C VAL A 152 16.43 7.48 -7.65
N THR A 153 17.19 8.50 -8.02
CA THR A 153 16.68 9.88 -8.10
C THR A 153 16.42 10.30 -9.55
N TYR A 154 15.70 11.40 -9.77
CA TYR A 154 15.54 11.95 -11.12
C TYR A 154 16.86 12.37 -11.78
N ALA A 155 17.90 12.64 -10.98
CA ALA A 155 19.24 12.99 -11.46
C ALA A 155 19.97 11.77 -12.06
N ASP A 156 19.65 10.55 -11.59
CA ASP A 156 20.21 9.30 -12.12
C ASP A 156 19.63 8.90 -13.48
N ILE A 157 18.56 9.57 -13.93
CA ILE A 157 17.92 9.31 -15.22
C ILE A 157 18.40 10.37 -16.20
N GLY A 158 19.16 9.99 -17.22
CA GLY A 158 19.57 10.91 -18.28
C GLY A 158 18.44 11.22 -19.26
N GLY A 159 18.24 12.50 -19.60
CA GLY A 159 17.26 12.93 -20.60
C GLY A 159 15.79 12.74 -20.19
N LEU A 160 14.92 12.54 -21.19
CA LEU A 160 13.47 12.33 -21.05
C LEU A 160 12.75 13.45 -20.26
N ASP A 161 13.15 14.71 -20.49
CA ASP A 161 12.65 15.86 -19.72
C ASP A 161 11.13 16.03 -19.84
N LEU A 162 10.58 15.82 -21.04
CA LEU A 162 9.14 15.89 -21.29
C LEU A 162 8.39 14.81 -20.50
N GLN A 163 8.84 13.55 -20.58
CA GLN A 163 8.22 12.43 -19.88
C GLN A 163 8.33 12.57 -18.36
N LYS A 164 9.46 13.07 -17.85
CA LYS A 164 9.63 13.39 -16.43
C LYS A 164 8.62 14.45 -15.98
N GLN A 165 8.46 15.52 -16.76
CA GLN A 165 7.50 16.57 -16.45
C GLN A 165 6.07 16.03 -16.43
N GLU A 166 5.66 15.26 -17.45
CA GLU A 166 4.31 14.68 -17.53
C GLU A 166 4.00 13.76 -16.34
N ILE A 167 4.96 12.93 -15.89
CA ILE A 167 4.74 12.08 -14.71
C ILE A 167 4.66 12.92 -13.43
N ARG A 168 5.53 13.92 -13.27
CA ARG A 168 5.47 14.81 -12.09
C ARG A 168 4.13 15.53 -12.01
N GLU A 169 3.64 16.04 -13.13
CA GLU A 169 2.32 16.68 -13.20
C GLU A 169 1.18 15.70 -12.90
N ALA A 170 1.30 14.44 -13.33
CA ALA A 170 0.25 13.45 -13.12
C ALA A 170 0.23 12.85 -11.70
N VAL A 171 1.40 12.72 -11.04
CA VAL A 171 1.53 12.02 -9.75
C VAL A 171 1.86 12.96 -8.60
N GLU A 172 2.85 13.84 -8.75
CA GLU A 172 3.30 14.72 -7.65
C GLU A 172 2.36 15.90 -7.43
N LEU A 173 1.85 16.50 -8.52
CA LEU A 173 1.01 17.70 -8.44
C LEU A 173 -0.31 17.47 -7.70
N PRO A 174 -1.04 16.35 -7.94
CA PRO A 174 -2.25 16.05 -7.18
C PRO A 174 -1.99 15.78 -5.70
N LEU A 175 -0.84 15.19 -5.36
CA LEU A 175 -0.48 14.87 -3.97
C LEU A 175 -0.06 16.12 -3.19
N THR A 176 0.67 17.03 -3.83
CA THR A 176 1.18 18.25 -3.20
C THR A 176 0.14 19.38 -3.16
N HIS A 177 -0.66 19.53 -4.22
CA HIS A 177 -1.55 20.68 -4.42
C HIS A 177 -3.01 20.26 -4.68
N ALA A 178 -3.54 19.34 -3.89
CA ALA A 178 -4.94 18.88 -4.00
C ALA A 178 -5.98 20.03 -3.92
N GLN A 179 -5.67 21.12 -3.21
CA GLN A 179 -6.57 22.27 -3.08
C GLN A 179 -6.75 23.02 -4.41
N LEU A 180 -5.72 23.11 -5.25
CA LEU A 180 -5.81 23.79 -6.55
C LEU A 180 -6.81 23.07 -7.47
N TYR A 181 -6.76 21.73 -7.51
CA TYR A 181 -7.72 20.93 -8.28
C TYR A 181 -9.16 21.16 -7.83
N LYS A 182 -9.40 21.21 -6.51
CA LYS A 182 -10.73 21.48 -5.95
C LYS A 182 -11.25 22.89 -6.28
N GLN A 183 -10.38 23.89 -6.29
CA GLN A 183 -10.77 25.26 -6.65
C GLN A 183 -11.07 25.43 -8.13
N ILE A 184 -10.30 24.76 -8.99
CA ILE A 184 -10.51 24.80 -10.44
C ILE A 184 -11.70 23.92 -10.84
N GLY A 185 -12.05 22.91 -10.03
CA GLY A 185 -13.16 21.99 -10.30
C GLY A 185 -12.81 20.93 -11.36
N ILE A 186 -11.54 20.55 -11.44
CA ILE A 186 -11.06 19.52 -12.37
C ILE A 186 -10.62 18.29 -11.57
N ASP A 187 -11.00 17.12 -12.06
CA ASP A 187 -10.58 15.85 -11.46
C ASP A 187 -9.11 15.57 -11.77
N PRO A 188 -8.30 15.20 -10.76
CA PRO A 188 -6.93 14.82 -11.00
C PRO A 188 -6.89 13.50 -11.79
N PRO A 189 -5.88 13.31 -12.67
CA PRO A 189 -5.77 12.08 -13.47
C PRO A 189 -5.67 10.85 -12.55
N ARG A 190 -6.40 9.79 -12.88
CA ARG A 190 -6.45 8.55 -12.07
C ARG A 190 -5.29 7.61 -12.37
N GLY A 191 -4.94 7.48 -13.65
CA GLY A 191 -3.94 6.52 -14.12
C GLY A 191 -2.97 7.08 -15.16
N VAL A 192 -1.74 6.55 -15.13
CA VAL A 192 -0.67 6.85 -16.09
C VAL A 192 -0.20 5.56 -16.76
N LEU A 193 -0.20 5.52 -18.09
CA LEU A 193 0.34 4.43 -18.89
C LEU A 193 1.71 4.82 -19.45
N LEU A 194 2.75 4.07 -19.12
CA LEU A 194 4.09 4.18 -19.68
C LEU A 194 4.27 3.13 -20.77
N PHE A 195 4.52 3.53 -22.01
CA PHE A 195 4.70 2.61 -23.13
C PHE A 195 5.87 2.99 -24.05
N GLY A 196 6.41 2.02 -24.79
CA GLY A 196 7.59 2.20 -25.64
C GLY A 196 8.40 0.91 -25.81
N PRO A 197 9.55 0.93 -26.49
CA PRO A 197 10.41 -0.24 -26.58
C PRO A 197 11.03 -0.59 -25.22
N PRO A 198 11.47 -1.86 -25.02
CA PRO A 198 12.20 -2.25 -23.83
C PRO A 198 13.52 -1.49 -23.73
N GLY A 199 14.06 -1.37 -22.51
CA GLY A 199 15.37 -0.74 -22.30
C GLY A 199 15.37 0.80 -22.31
N CYS A 200 14.22 1.47 -22.39
CA CYS A 200 14.14 2.94 -22.30
C CYS A 200 14.04 3.50 -20.86
N GLY A 201 14.06 2.65 -19.84
CA GLY A 201 14.11 3.09 -18.44
C GLY A 201 12.75 3.41 -17.78
N LYS A 202 11.63 2.89 -18.30
CA LYS A 202 10.28 3.09 -17.72
C LYS A 202 10.20 2.69 -16.24
N THR A 203 10.69 1.49 -15.92
CA THR A 203 10.75 0.98 -14.56
C THR A 203 11.67 1.85 -13.67
N MET A 204 12.76 2.39 -14.21
CA MET A 204 13.62 3.33 -13.46
C MET A 204 12.91 4.63 -13.15
N LEU A 205 12.13 5.18 -14.09
CA LEU A 205 11.38 6.40 -13.88
C LEU A 205 10.28 6.23 -12.82
N ALA A 206 9.56 5.12 -12.83
CA ALA A 206 8.60 4.79 -11.79
C ALA A 206 9.26 4.67 -10.40
N LYS A 207 10.45 4.06 -10.32
CA LYS A 207 11.23 3.99 -9.08
C LYS A 207 11.68 5.38 -8.59
N ALA A 208 12.07 6.28 -9.49
CA ALA A 208 12.44 7.64 -9.12
C ALA A 208 11.25 8.45 -8.56
N VAL A 209 10.05 8.24 -9.11
CA VAL A 209 8.80 8.83 -8.58
C VAL A 209 8.52 8.31 -7.17
N ALA A 210 8.72 7.00 -6.94
CA ALA A 210 8.56 6.40 -5.61
C ALA A 210 9.51 7.01 -4.57
N HIS A 211 10.72 7.40 -4.98
CA HIS A 211 11.69 8.05 -4.10
C HIS A 211 11.32 9.51 -3.78
N HIS A 212 10.81 10.26 -4.75
CA HIS A 212 10.45 11.66 -4.56
C HIS A 212 9.09 11.87 -3.87
N THR A 213 8.19 10.91 -3.96
CA THR A 213 6.88 10.97 -3.33
C THR A 213 6.92 10.42 -1.90
N THR A 214 6.21 11.07 -0.98
CA THR A 214 6.06 10.58 0.40
C THR A 214 4.99 9.48 0.54
N ALA A 215 4.27 9.18 -0.54
CA ALA A 215 3.19 8.21 -0.59
C ALA A 215 3.69 6.76 -0.40
N SER A 216 2.78 5.88 0.02
CA SER A 216 3.05 4.44 0.02
C SER A 216 3.21 3.95 -1.42
N PHE A 217 4.28 3.20 -1.71
CA PHE A 217 4.55 2.70 -3.05
C PHE A 217 4.39 1.18 -3.07
N ILE A 218 3.45 0.69 -3.88
CA ILE A 218 3.17 -0.74 -4.01
C ILE A 218 3.59 -1.17 -5.41
N ARG A 219 4.57 -2.07 -5.51
CA ARG A 219 5.06 -2.61 -6.78
C ARG A 219 4.51 -4.01 -6.98
N VAL A 220 3.91 -4.25 -8.14
CA VAL A 220 3.45 -5.58 -8.56
C VAL A 220 3.88 -5.82 -10.00
N VAL A 221 4.23 -7.06 -10.33
CA VAL A 221 4.52 -7.46 -11.72
C VAL A 221 3.26 -8.11 -12.30
N GLY A 222 2.89 -7.77 -13.53
CA GLY A 222 1.65 -8.25 -14.18
C GLY A 222 1.55 -9.77 -14.24
N SER A 223 2.69 -10.46 -14.34
CA SER A 223 2.77 -11.93 -14.31
C SER A 223 2.42 -12.55 -12.95
N GLU A 224 2.54 -11.81 -11.84
CA GLU A 224 2.21 -12.30 -10.48
C GLU A 224 0.71 -12.54 -10.30
N PHE A 225 -0.14 -11.86 -11.07
CA PHE A 225 -1.59 -12.08 -11.03
C PHE A 225 -2.01 -13.40 -11.71
N VAL A 226 -1.18 -13.96 -12.59
CA VAL A 226 -1.52 -15.17 -13.34
C VAL A 226 -1.15 -16.40 -12.52
N GLN A 227 -2.09 -16.86 -11.71
CA GLN A 227 -1.94 -18.04 -10.86
C GLN A 227 -2.52 -19.30 -11.49
N LYS A 228 -2.06 -20.47 -11.01
CA LYS A 228 -2.57 -21.78 -11.44
C LYS A 228 -3.97 -22.07 -10.89
N TYR A 229 -4.33 -21.46 -9.76
CA TYR A 229 -5.62 -21.68 -9.10
C TYR A 229 -6.65 -20.66 -9.58
N LEU A 230 -7.83 -21.16 -9.95
CA LEU A 230 -8.92 -20.36 -10.47
C LEU A 230 -9.49 -19.44 -9.38
N GLY A 231 -9.62 -18.14 -9.66
CA GLY A 231 -10.17 -17.15 -8.74
C GLY A 231 -9.16 -16.50 -7.79
N GLU A 232 -7.91 -16.99 -7.75
CA GLU A 232 -6.84 -16.40 -6.95
C GLU A 232 -6.41 -15.04 -7.53
N GLY A 233 -6.26 -14.94 -8.85
CA GLY A 233 -5.88 -13.68 -9.51
C GLY A 233 -6.83 -12.51 -9.22
N PRO A 234 -8.16 -12.64 -9.44
CA PRO A 234 -9.12 -11.59 -9.10
C PRO A 234 -9.16 -11.26 -7.60
N ARG A 235 -8.91 -12.25 -6.73
CA ARG A 235 -8.78 -12.00 -5.28
C ARG A 235 -7.55 -11.13 -4.98
N MET A 236 -6.39 -11.46 -5.55
CA MET A 236 -5.16 -10.67 -5.38
C MET A 236 -5.33 -9.22 -5.83
N VAL A 237 -6.03 -8.97 -6.95
CA VAL A 237 -6.33 -7.61 -7.41
C VAL A 237 -7.16 -6.84 -6.37
N ARG A 238 -8.19 -7.45 -5.81
CA ARG A 238 -9.01 -6.83 -4.74
C ARG A 238 -8.19 -6.54 -3.48
N ASP A 239 -7.34 -7.48 -3.09
CA ASP A 239 -6.48 -7.34 -1.92
C ASP A 239 -5.43 -6.23 -2.12
N LEU A 240 -4.85 -6.12 -3.32
CA LEU A 240 -3.94 -5.03 -3.70
C LEU A 240 -4.58 -3.65 -3.53
N PHE A 241 -5.80 -3.47 -4.06
CA PHE A 241 -6.50 -2.19 -3.96
C PHE A 241 -7.01 -1.89 -2.55
N ARG A 242 -7.42 -2.91 -1.80
CA ARG A 242 -7.76 -2.74 -0.37
C ARG A 242 -6.55 -2.23 0.40
N LEU A 243 -5.38 -2.83 0.17
CA LEU A 243 -4.12 -2.45 0.82
C LEU A 243 -3.68 -1.04 0.44
N ALA A 244 -3.86 -0.66 -0.82
CA ALA A 244 -3.61 0.70 -1.28
C ALA A 244 -4.55 1.72 -0.62
N LYS A 245 -5.80 1.34 -0.36
CA LYS A 245 -6.81 2.17 0.30
C LYS A 245 -6.51 2.37 1.79
N GLU A 246 -6.09 1.31 2.48
CA GLU A 246 -5.67 1.39 3.89
C GLU A 246 -4.42 2.27 4.06
N ASN A 247 -3.51 2.26 3.08
CA ASN A 247 -2.27 3.04 3.09
C ASN A 247 -2.35 4.34 2.26
N SER A 248 -3.53 4.95 2.12
CA SER A 248 -3.69 6.20 1.35
C SER A 248 -3.00 7.38 2.05
N PRO A 249 -2.24 8.25 1.34
CA PRO A 249 -2.01 8.28 -0.11
C PRO A 249 -1.04 7.21 -0.61
N SER A 250 -1.39 6.55 -1.72
CA SER A 250 -0.62 5.44 -2.27
C SER A 250 -0.50 5.47 -3.80
N VAL A 251 0.62 4.95 -4.30
CA VAL A 251 0.92 4.79 -5.71
C VAL A 251 1.12 3.30 -6.00
N ILE A 252 0.30 2.76 -6.89
CA ILE A 252 0.39 1.38 -7.36
C ILE A 252 1.16 1.38 -8.68
N PHE A 253 2.30 0.69 -8.73
CA PHE A 253 3.07 0.50 -9.95
C PHE A 253 2.94 -0.96 -10.43
N ILE A 254 2.33 -1.14 -11.59
CA ILE A 254 2.19 -2.44 -12.25
C ILE A 254 3.14 -2.48 -13.44
N ASP A 255 4.17 -3.30 -13.35
CA ASP A 255 5.09 -3.57 -14.48
C ASP A 255 4.56 -4.71 -15.34
N GLU A 256 4.96 -4.77 -16.62
CA GLU A 256 4.58 -5.86 -17.56
C GLU A 256 3.06 -6.15 -17.59
N ILE A 257 2.25 -5.09 -17.68
CA ILE A 257 0.78 -5.21 -17.72
C ILE A 257 0.28 -5.99 -18.96
N ASP A 258 1.10 -6.09 -20.00
CA ASP A 258 0.84 -6.91 -21.19
C ASP A 258 0.70 -8.40 -20.88
N ALA A 259 1.17 -8.89 -19.73
CA ALA A 259 0.89 -10.25 -19.29
C ALA A 259 -0.63 -10.51 -19.08
N ILE A 260 -1.38 -9.50 -18.62
CA ILE A 260 -2.80 -9.62 -18.30
C ILE A 260 -3.73 -8.83 -19.24
N ALA A 261 -3.21 -7.79 -19.90
CA ALA A 261 -4.02 -6.85 -20.66
C ALA A 261 -4.04 -7.10 -22.19
N THR A 262 -3.86 -8.36 -22.63
CA THR A 262 -3.89 -8.68 -24.06
C THR A 262 -5.31 -8.63 -24.65
N LYS A 263 -5.49 -7.96 -25.80
CA LYS A 263 -6.70 -8.05 -26.64
C LYS A 263 -6.85 -9.48 -27.14
N ARG A 264 -7.64 -10.32 -26.46
CA ARG A 264 -7.96 -11.67 -26.94
C ARG A 264 -9.43 -11.74 -27.36
N PHE A 265 -9.64 -11.84 -28.67
CA PHE A 265 -10.98 -11.92 -29.28
C PHE A 265 -11.56 -13.34 -29.35
N ASP A 266 -10.82 -14.38 -28.95
CA ASP A 266 -11.35 -15.76 -28.90
C ASP A 266 -10.65 -16.58 -27.81
N ALA A 267 -11.21 -16.57 -26.59
CA ALA A 267 -10.72 -17.36 -25.46
C ALA A 267 -11.11 -18.84 -25.62
N GLN A 268 -10.31 -19.59 -26.40
CA GLN A 268 -10.49 -21.04 -26.57
C GLN A 268 -9.94 -21.86 -25.39
N THR A 269 -9.05 -21.31 -24.57
CA THR A 269 -8.41 -22.01 -23.43
C THR A 269 -8.91 -21.50 -22.08
N GLY A 270 -9.05 -22.40 -21.10
CA GLY A 270 -9.49 -22.04 -19.74
C GLY A 270 -8.59 -21.02 -19.04
N ALA A 271 -7.29 -21.04 -19.30
CA ALA A 271 -6.32 -20.08 -18.75
C ALA A 271 -6.56 -18.65 -19.24
N ASP A 272 -6.90 -18.47 -20.52
CA ASP A 272 -7.16 -17.15 -21.10
C ASP A 272 -8.42 -16.51 -20.53
N ARG A 273 -9.43 -17.33 -20.22
CA ARG A 273 -10.64 -16.85 -19.54
C ARG A 273 -10.35 -16.34 -18.13
N GLU A 274 -9.37 -16.90 -17.44
CA GLU A 274 -8.98 -16.43 -16.10
C GLU A 274 -8.25 -15.09 -16.19
N VAL A 275 -7.31 -14.96 -17.12
CA VAL A 275 -6.62 -13.67 -17.38
C VAL A 275 -7.62 -12.56 -17.73
N GLN A 276 -8.64 -12.88 -18.52
CA GLN A 276 -9.72 -11.93 -18.83
C GLN A 276 -10.52 -11.53 -17.57
N ARG A 277 -10.81 -12.46 -16.65
CA ARG A 277 -11.48 -12.13 -15.37
C ARG A 277 -10.63 -11.21 -14.51
N ILE A 278 -9.32 -11.46 -14.45
CA ILE A 278 -8.36 -10.61 -13.72
C ILE A 278 -8.38 -9.19 -14.30
N LEU A 279 -8.33 -9.06 -15.63
CA LEU A 279 -8.40 -7.77 -16.31
C LEU A 279 -9.71 -7.04 -16.00
N LEU A 280 -10.86 -7.73 -16.09
CA LEU A 280 -12.16 -7.15 -15.76
C LEU A 280 -12.23 -6.70 -14.30
N GLU A 281 -11.67 -7.47 -13.37
CA GLU A 281 -11.62 -7.07 -11.96
C GLU A 281 -10.73 -5.85 -11.75
N LEU A 282 -9.55 -5.79 -12.40
CA LEU A 282 -8.67 -4.61 -12.37
C LEU A 282 -9.42 -3.36 -12.87
N LEU A 283 -10.16 -3.49 -13.98
CA LEU A 283 -10.97 -2.41 -14.53
C LEU A 283 -12.09 -1.97 -13.58
N ASN A 284 -12.79 -2.92 -12.96
CA ASN A 284 -13.85 -2.63 -12.00
C ASN A 284 -13.31 -1.89 -10.77
N GLN A 285 -12.14 -2.29 -10.25
CA GLN A 285 -11.51 -1.61 -9.11
C GLN A 285 -11.01 -0.21 -9.49
N MET A 286 -10.53 0.00 -10.71
CA MET A 286 -10.15 1.33 -11.21
C MET A 286 -11.35 2.28 -11.39
N ASP A 287 -12.49 1.76 -11.85
CA ASP A 287 -13.71 2.56 -12.00
C ASP A 287 -14.36 2.85 -10.64
N GLY A 288 -14.31 1.89 -9.72
CA GLY A 288 -14.91 1.93 -8.39
C GLY A 288 -14.24 2.85 -7.37
N PHE A 289 -13.19 3.60 -7.76
CA PHE A 289 -12.61 4.61 -6.89
C PHE A 289 -13.54 5.81 -6.72
N ASP A 290 -13.95 6.02 -5.46
CA ASP A 290 -14.44 7.31 -5.01
C ASP A 290 -13.35 8.37 -5.24
N GLU A 291 -13.75 9.54 -5.75
CA GLU A 291 -12.89 10.72 -5.98
C GLU A 291 -12.12 11.18 -4.72
N THR A 292 -12.52 10.68 -3.55
CA THR A 292 -11.95 11.00 -2.24
C THR A 292 -10.66 10.24 -1.92
N THR A 293 -10.39 9.12 -2.60
CA THR A 293 -9.22 8.28 -2.33
C THR A 293 -8.02 8.70 -3.19
N ASN A 294 -6.95 9.20 -2.56
CA ASN A 294 -5.71 9.64 -3.20
C ASN A 294 -4.84 8.43 -3.63
N ILE A 295 -5.38 7.57 -4.48
CA ILE A 295 -4.68 6.41 -5.04
C ILE A 295 -4.35 6.71 -6.50
N LYS A 296 -3.09 6.51 -6.90
CA LYS A 296 -2.64 6.70 -8.29
C LYS A 296 -2.10 5.39 -8.84
N VAL A 297 -2.48 5.06 -10.07
CA VAL A 297 -2.04 3.83 -10.74
C VAL A 297 -1.09 4.17 -11.87
N ILE A 298 0.11 3.58 -11.86
CA ILE A 298 1.10 3.68 -12.93
C ILE A 298 1.25 2.28 -13.52
N MET A 299 1.01 2.14 -14.82
CA MET A 299 1.20 0.87 -15.53
C MET A 299 2.32 1.03 -16.55
N ALA A 300 3.21 0.04 -16.65
CA ALA A 300 4.22 -0.02 -17.69
C ALA A 300 3.95 -1.20 -18.65
N THR A 301 4.03 -0.92 -19.95
CA THR A 301 3.97 -1.93 -21.01
C THR A 301 5.08 -1.74 -22.02
N ASN A 302 5.57 -2.81 -22.63
CA ASN A 302 6.45 -2.74 -23.79
C ASN A 302 5.67 -2.78 -25.11
N ARG A 303 4.41 -3.20 -25.08
CA ARG A 303 3.59 -3.49 -26.26
C ARG A 303 2.22 -2.84 -26.19
N ALA A 304 2.17 -1.54 -26.49
CA ALA A 304 0.92 -0.77 -26.50
C ALA A 304 -0.10 -1.26 -27.55
N ASP A 305 0.38 -1.89 -28.63
CA ASP A 305 -0.43 -2.50 -29.69
C ASP A 305 -1.34 -3.62 -29.16
N THR A 306 -0.84 -4.41 -28.21
CA THR A 306 -1.55 -5.57 -27.66
C THR A 306 -2.56 -5.24 -26.56
N LEU A 307 -2.55 -4.01 -26.03
CA LEU A 307 -3.38 -3.64 -24.88
C LEU A 307 -4.86 -3.50 -25.22
N ASP A 308 -5.74 -4.03 -24.35
CA ASP A 308 -7.19 -3.87 -24.45
C ASP A 308 -7.61 -2.38 -24.58
N PRO A 309 -8.40 -1.98 -25.60
CA PRO A 309 -8.86 -0.59 -25.71
C PRO A 309 -9.72 -0.17 -24.52
N ALA A 310 -10.31 -1.09 -23.76
CA ALA A 310 -11.07 -0.80 -22.55
C ALA A 310 -10.22 -0.11 -21.47
N LEU A 311 -8.92 -0.42 -21.38
CA LEU A 311 -8.01 0.28 -20.46
C LEU A 311 -7.71 1.71 -20.92
N LEU A 312 -7.73 1.95 -22.24
CA LEU A 312 -7.35 3.22 -22.85
C LEU A 312 -8.44 4.29 -22.81
N ARG A 313 -9.61 3.97 -22.26
CA ARG A 313 -10.76 4.86 -22.16
C ARG A 313 -10.49 5.97 -21.11
N PRO A 314 -10.87 7.22 -21.39
CA PRO A 314 -10.78 8.31 -20.40
C PRO A 314 -11.58 7.95 -19.13
N GLY A 315 -11.04 8.28 -17.96
CA GLY A 315 -11.55 7.89 -16.64
C GLY A 315 -10.80 6.70 -16.03
N ARG A 316 -9.97 5.98 -16.80
CA ARG A 316 -9.09 4.90 -16.34
C ARG A 316 -7.63 5.30 -16.50
N MET A 317 -7.17 5.34 -17.75
CA MET A 317 -5.80 5.74 -18.12
C MET A 317 -5.85 7.08 -18.84
N ASP A 318 -5.78 8.16 -18.05
CA ASP A 318 -5.94 9.52 -18.55
C ASP A 318 -4.66 10.05 -19.22
N ARG A 319 -3.49 9.62 -18.72
CA ARG A 319 -2.19 10.02 -19.27
C ARG A 319 -1.49 8.84 -19.92
N LYS A 320 -1.03 9.04 -21.16
CA LYS A 320 -0.30 8.04 -21.95
C LYS A 320 1.03 8.65 -22.33
N ILE A 321 2.11 8.10 -21.78
CA ILE A 321 3.46 8.65 -21.90
C ILE A 321 4.27 7.68 -22.75
N GLU A 322 4.67 8.17 -23.93
CA GLU A 322 5.51 7.43 -24.85
C GLU A 322 6.98 7.64 -24.54
N PHE A 323 7.72 6.53 -24.52
CA PHE A 323 9.16 6.50 -24.41
C PHE A 323 9.75 6.23 -25.79
N PRO A 324 10.18 7.26 -26.53
CA PRO A 324 10.89 7.06 -27.77
C PRO A 324 12.31 6.53 -27.49
N LEU A 325 12.95 6.02 -28.53
CA LEU A 325 14.39 5.76 -28.50
C LEU A 325 15.16 7.07 -28.29
N PRO A 326 16.31 7.04 -27.59
CA PRO A 326 17.04 8.24 -27.25
C PRO A 326 17.61 8.94 -28.49
N ASP A 327 17.24 10.20 -28.68
CA ASP A 327 17.83 11.08 -29.69
C ASP A 327 19.31 11.41 -29.36
N ARG A 328 20.10 11.90 -30.32
CA ARG A 328 21.53 12.23 -30.13
C ARG A 328 21.77 13.09 -28.87
N ARG A 329 20.92 14.10 -28.64
CA ARG A 329 21.00 14.94 -27.44
C ARG A 329 20.72 14.15 -26.16
N GLN A 330 19.73 13.25 -26.19
CA GLN A 330 19.38 12.41 -25.05
C GLN A 330 20.44 11.35 -24.77
N LYS A 331 21.02 10.73 -25.82
CA LYS A 331 22.16 9.81 -25.70
C LYS A 331 23.30 10.47 -24.94
N ARG A 332 23.67 11.71 -25.29
CA ARG A 332 24.70 12.48 -24.57
C ARG A 332 24.40 12.59 -23.07
N LEU A 333 23.17 12.93 -22.72
CA LEU A 333 22.75 13.04 -21.32
C LEU A 333 22.84 11.69 -20.61
N VAL A 334 22.36 10.61 -21.23
CA VAL A 334 22.41 9.26 -20.67
C VAL A 334 23.85 8.78 -20.47
N PHE A 335 24.72 8.96 -21.46
CA PHE A 335 26.14 8.64 -21.34
C PHE A 335 26.80 9.45 -20.22
N SER A 336 26.54 10.76 -20.13
CA SER A 336 27.08 11.61 -19.08
C SER A 336 26.61 11.19 -17.68
N THR A 337 25.32 10.87 -17.51
CA THR A 337 24.78 10.41 -16.23
C THR A 337 25.39 9.09 -15.79
N ILE A 338 25.54 8.11 -16.70
CA ILE A 338 26.12 6.80 -16.37
C ILE A 338 27.62 6.93 -16.06
N THR A 339 28.34 7.68 -16.90
CA THR A 339 29.79 7.87 -16.74
C THR A 339 30.16 8.71 -15.53
N SER A 340 29.25 9.54 -15.00
CA SER A 340 29.49 10.28 -13.74
C SER A 340 29.79 9.37 -12.53
N LYS A 341 29.37 8.10 -12.60
CA LYS A 341 29.65 7.10 -11.56
C LYS A 341 30.99 6.36 -11.77
N MET A 342 31.61 6.53 -12.94
CA MET A 342 32.82 5.83 -13.36
C MET A 342 34.03 6.78 -13.35
N ASN A 343 35.22 6.23 -13.13
CA ASN A 343 36.45 6.99 -13.23
C ASN A 343 36.96 6.98 -14.68
N LEU A 344 36.79 8.11 -15.37
CA LEU A 344 37.18 8.29 -16.77
C LEU A 344 38.58 8.89 -16.89
N GLY A 345 39.31 8.49 -17.93
CA GLY A 345 40.56 9.16 -18.30
C GLY A 345 40.30 10.49 -18.99
N GLU A 346 41.29 11.40 -18.96
CA GLU A 346 41.21 12.70 -19.63
C GLU A 346 41.06 12.56 -21.16
N ASP A 347 41.45 11.42 -21.71
CA ASP A 347 41.40 11.09 -23.14
C ASP A 347 40.01 10.63 -23.63
N VAL A 348 38.98 10.61 -22.79
CA VAL A 348 37.66 10.07 -23.16
C VAL A 348 36.76 11.16 -23.73
N ASP A 349 36.64 11.19 -25.06
CA ASP A 349 35.58 11.94 -25.74
C ASP A 349 34.37 11.04 -26.05
N LEU A 350 33.23 11.35 -25.47
CA LEU A 350 31.98 10.60 -25.68
C LEU A 350 31.26 11.03 -26.97
N GLU A 351 31.61 12.19 -27.56
CA GLU A 351 30.95 12.70 -28.78
C GLU A 351 31.04 11.72 -29.95
N ASP A 352 32.19 11.07 -30.11
CA ASP A 352 32.43 10.12 -31.20
C ASP A 352 31.52 8.88 -31.12
N LEU A 353 31.13 8.48 -29.91
CA LEU A 353 30.19 7.37 -29.69
C LEU A 353 28.75 7.83 -29.92
N ILE A 354 28.44 9.07 -29.55
CA ILE A 354 27.10 9.66 -29.67
C ILE A 354 26.77 10.03 -31.12
N ALA A 355 27.77 10.43 -31.91
CA ALA A 355 27.62 10.83 -33.31
C ALA A 355 27.25 9.67 -34.25
N ARG A 356 27.40 8.42 -33.80
CA ARG A 356 27.06 7.24 -34.60
C ARG A 356 25.54 7.11 -34.78
N PRO A 357 25.06 6.83 -36.00
CA PRO A 357 23.64 6.78 -36.32
C PRO A 357 22.91 5.52 -35.81
N ASP A 358 23.51 4.74 -34.92
CA ASP A 358 22.94 3.45 -34.48
C ASP A 358 21.76 3.66 -33.52
N ASN A 359 20.69 2.86 -33.68
CA ASN A 359 19.52 2.88 -32.82
C ASN A 359 19.80 2.09 -31.53
N ILE A 360 20.41 2.75 -30.55
CA ILE A 360 20.83 2.15 -29.27
C ILE A 360 19.81 2.50 -28.19
N SER A 361 19.39 1.52 -27.39
CA SER A 361 18.52 1.76 -26.22
C SER A 361 19.31 2.24 -24.99
N ASN A 362 18.64 2.79 -23.97
CA ASN A 362 19.35 3.20 -22.73
C ASN A 362 19.97 2.01 -22.00
N ALA A 363 19.35 0.82 -22.11
CA ALA A 363 19.91 -0.42 -21.59
C ALA A 363 21.21 -0.82 -22.30
N ASP A 364 21.25 -0.68 -23.63
CA ASP A 364 22.45 -0.96 -24.41
C ASP A 364 23.57 0.04 -24.11
N ILE A 365 23.25 1.33 -23.93
CA ILE A 365 24.21 2.34 -23.48
C ILE A 365 24.81 1.95 -22.12
N ASN A 366 23.98 1.50 -21.18
CA ASN A 366 24.46 1.03 -19.88
C ASN A 366 25.34 -0.22 -20.03
N ALA A 367 24.97 -1.16 -20.90
CA ALA A 367 25.77 -2.34 -21.21
C ALA A 367 27.13 -1.97 -21.82
N ILE A 368 27.20 -0.99 -22.73
CA ILE A 368 28.44 -0.47 -23.31
C ILE A 368 29.36 0.06 -22.21
N CYS A 369 28.84 0.92 -21.32
CA CYS A 369 29.59 1.48 -20.22
C CYS A 369 30.08 0.40 -19.23
N GLN A 370 29.24 -0.60 -18.93
CA GLN A 370 29.60 -1.71 -18.05
C GLN A 370 30.68 -2.60 -18.65
N GLU A 371 30.59 -2.95 -19.93
CA GLU A 371 31.62 -3.72 -20.64
C GLU A 371 32.94 -2.94 -20.72
N ALA A 372 32.89 -1.64 -20.99
CA ALA A 372 34.08 -0.78 -20.96
C ALA A 372 34.76 -0.79 -19.58
N GLY A 373 33.98 -0.67 -18.50
CA GLY A 373 34.47 -0.81 -17.13
C GLY A 373 35.06 -2.19 -16.85
N MET A 374 34.42 -3.25 -17.31
CA MET A 374 34.89 -4.62 -17.14
C MET A 374 36.21 -4.88 -17.87
N HIS A 375 36.40 -4.30 -19.05
CA HIS A 375 37.67 -4.35 -19.78
C HIS A 375 38.80 -3.64 -19.02
N ALA A 376 38.54 -2.46 -18.46
CA ALA A 376 39.51 -1.75 -17.63
C ALA A 376 39.90 -2.58 -16.39
N VAL A 377 38.92 -3.21 -15.73
CA VAL A 377 39.16 -4.11 -14.58
C VAL A 377 39.97 -5.34 -14.97
N ARG A 378 39.69 -5.98 -16.11
CA ARG A 378 40.47 -7.14 -16.60
C ARG A 378 41.93 -6.79 -16.87
N GLU A 379 42.21 -5.57 -17.30
CA GLU A 379 43.56 -5.06 -17.53
C GLU A 379 44.20 -4.46 -16.25
N ASN A 380 43.56 -4.61 -15.09
CA ASN A 380 43.98 -4.06 -13.79
C ASN A 380 44.20 -2.53 -13.80
N ARG A 381 43.36 -1.80 -14.55
CA ARG A 381 43.38 -0.33 -14.63
C ARG A 381 42.28 0.28 -13.75
N TYR A 382 42.61 1.39 -13.07
CA TYR A 382 41.66 2.16 -12.24
C TYR A 382 40.89 3.24 -13.02
N VAL A 383 41.18 3.38 -14.31
CA VAL A 383 40.67 4.41 -15.20
C VAL A 383 40.23 3.76 -16.50
N VAL A 384 39.03 4.12 -16.97
CA VAL A 384 38.49 3.65 -18.25
C VAL A 384 38.97 4.57 -19.37
N ASN A 385 39.55 3.98 -20.41
CA ASN A 385 40.05 4.72 -21.58
C ASN A 385 39.08 4.61 -22.76
N PHE A 386 39.21 5.50 -23.75
CA PHE A 386 38.34 5.49 -24.93
C PHE A 386 38.38 4.16 -25.70
N LYS A 387 39.54 3.49 -25.76
CA LYS A 387 39.69 2.16 -26.39
C LYS A 387 38.78 1.09 -25.75
N ASP A 388 38.49 1.20 -24.46
CA ASP A 388 37.64 0.25 -23.75
C ASP A 388 36.17 0.46 -24.11
N PHE A 389 35.75 1.72 -24.28
CA PHE A 389 34.43 2.05 -24.82
C PHE A 389 34.26 1.56 -26.26
N GLU A 390 35.30 1.68 -27.09
CA GLU A 390 35.24 1.18 -28.47
C GLU A 390 35.10 -0.37 -28.52
N LYS A 391 35.82 -1.08 -27.64
CA LYS A 391 35.67 -2.54 -27.47
C LYS A 391 34.27 -2.89 -26.96
N GLY A 392 33.79 -2.19 -25.92
CA GLY A 392 32.45 -2.39 -25.36
C GLY A 392 31.35 -2.16 -26.39
N TYR A 393 31.47 -1.10 -27.20
CA TYR A 393 30.55 -0.81 -28.31
C TYR A 393 30.52 -1.92 -29.35
N LYS A 394 31.69 -2.44 -29.76
CA LYS A 394 31.75 -3.56 -30.71
C LYS A 394 31.08 -4.81 -30.13
N THR A 395 31.30 -5.12 -28.85
CA THR A 395 30.71 -6.30 -28.21
C THR A 395 29.20 -6.19 -28.03
N SER A 396 28.67 -5.02 -27.67
CA SER A 396 27.24 -4.84 -27.41
C SER A 396 26.41 -4.65 -28.67
N VAL A 397 26.92 -3.92 -29.67
CA VAL A 397 26.18 -3.58 -30.90
C VAL A 397 26.29 -4.70 -31.94
N ARG A 398 27.36 -5.52 -31.94
CA ARG A 398 27.57 -6.60 -32.93
C ARG A 398 27.01 -7.98 -32.53
N LYS A 399 25.97 -8.05 -31.69
CA LYS A 399 25.34 -9.34 -31.38
C LYS A 399 24.58 -9.98 -32.55
N ASP A 400 24.31 -9.24 -33.62
CA ASP A 400 23.62 -9.77 -34.81
C ASP A 400 24.53 -10.06 -36.02
N GLU A 401 25.82 -9.73 -35.96
CA GLU A 401 26.79 -9.98 -37.04
C GLU A 401 27.92 -10.92 -36.58
N THR A 402 27.59 -12.12 -36.11
CA THR A 402 28.48 -13.27 -36.37
C THR A 402 28.26 -13.76 -37.79
N GLN A 403 28.49 -12.89 -38.78
CA GLN A 403 28.93 -13.37 -40.08
C GLN A 403 30.39 -13.76 -39.88
N HIS A 404 30.64 -15.07 -39.83
CA HIS A 404 31.99 -15.60 -39.80
C HIS A 404 32.82 -14.96 -40.93
N GLU A 405 33.98 -14.38 -40.60
CA GLU A 405 35.04 -13.96 -41.54
C GLU A 405 35.66 -15.19 -42.25
N PHE A 406 34.83 -16.11 -42.74
CA PHE A 406 35.24 -17.31 -43.48
C PHE A 406 35.06 -17.17 -44.99
N TYR A 407 34.54 -16.03 -45.46
CA TYR A 407 34.48 -15.69 -46.87
C TYR A 407 35.19 -14.35 -47.11
N ASN A 408 36.51 -14.42 -47.28
CA ASN A 408 37.28 -13.52 -48.14
C ASN A 408 38.56 -14.23 -48.58
#